data_AF-U1Q2F2-F1
#
_entry.id   AF-U1Q2F2-F1
#
_cell.length_a   1.000
_cell.length_b   1.000
_cell.length_c   1.000
_cell.angle_alpha   90.00
_cell.angle_beta   90.00
_cell.angle_gamma   90.00
#
_symmetry.space_group_name_H-M   'P 1'
#
loop_
_entity.id
_entity.type
_entity.pdbx_description
1 polymer ?
#
loop_
_entity_poly.entity_id
_entity_poly.type
_entity_poly.pdbx_seq_one_letter_code
_entity_poly.pdbx_strand_id
1 'polypeptide(L)'
;MNPLYWILVGVLAYTAVIVTLNRRGLLPSSLSISGPLMTVHTRRGRAAIDRLARPKRFWRALANMGVGVALVVMVGTFLMLLSRAMQIIESPSTQTALRQPRNVLVIPGVNEFLPLSVAPEIVAGLLVGMVVHEGGHALLCRVEDIEIESMGVALLALLPIGAFVEPNEDSVDAAGRGPRTRMYAAGVLNNFIVTLVTFGLLFGPVVGAVAVAPGAAVGGVSPDGAAATAGIDAGDRIVSVDGESVASNADLQALLANTSENRVTATLANGTVVTVDPQPLVTAVFPASPFASDGSGDNDTDGDTDGTGIAARDRITAVDETPVSTTGDIRAATGNATVVELTATTPNGTTRTATGPLGVLSTVSSNGPLDTAGATAGEPVVITRIADHRLLEFSDMRAALSDATPGEPVSVVAYSDGTSTTYTVELAAHPDDEDRAFLGISSPTDLSGLRVDSMGITSYPADTFLSILGGDIGGGFAFALLYLLVLPFASVIGITEFNFAGFVGTNTGFYDVAGPLAGLGEGGVFLLANLLFWTGWINLNLAFFNCIPAFPLDGGHILRTSTEAVVSRLPTSAKPLVTRAVTTAVGLTMGVSLVLMVFGPQLLN
;
A
#
# COMPACT_ATOMS: atom_id res chain seq x y z
N MET A 1 -30.97 5.15 8.61
CA MET A 1 -30.59 4.52 9.89
C MET A 1 -29.26 3.81 9.67
N ASN A 2 -28.26 4.06 10.50
CA ASN A 2 -26.90 3.54 10.29
C ASN A 2 -26.90 1.98 10.40
N PRO A 3 -26.38 1.23 9.42
CA PRO A 3 -26.31 -0.25 9.46
C PRO A 3 -25.65 -0.80 10.73
N LEU A 4 -24.74 -0.04 11.36
CA LEU A 4 -24.14 -0.37 12.65
C LEU A 4 -25.18 -0.58 13.78
N TYR A 5 -26.29 0.15 13.78
CA TYR A 5 -27.36 -0.05 14.77
C TYR A 5 -28.03 -1.41 14.61
N TRP A 6 -28.27 -1.86 13.39
CA TRP A 6 -28.87 -3.17 13.13
C TRP A 6 -27.94 -4.31 13.53
N ILE A 7 -26.64 -4.16 13.28
CA ILE A 7 -25.62 -5.11 13.75
C ILE A 7 -25.62 -5.17 15.29
N LEU A 8 -25.60 -4.01 15.95
CA LEU A 8 -25.62 -3.94 17.42
C LEU A 8 -26.89 -4.59 18.01
N VAL A 9 -28.06 -4.26 17.46
CA VAL A 9 -29.34 -4.87 17.87
C VAL A 9 -29.31 -6.39 17.64
N GLY A 10 -28.76 -6.85 16.52
CA GLY A 10 -28.58 -8.26 16.22
C GLY A 10 -27.69 -8.98 17.23
N VAL A 11 -26.53 -8.41 17.57
CA VAL A 11 -25.60 -8.96 18.57
C VAL A 11 -26.24 -8.99 19.96
N LEU A 12 -26.97 -7.94 20.35
CA LEU A 12 -27.67 -7.90 21.64
C LEU A 12 -28.80 -8.94 21.70
N ALA A 13 -29.58 -9.08 20.62
CA ALA A 13 -30.63 -10.08 20.52
C ALA A 13 -30.06 -11.51 20.58
N TYR A 14 -29.01 -11.79 19.80
CA TYR A 14 -28.26 -13.05 19.86
C TYR A 14 -27.78 -13.33 21.29
N THR A 15 -27.16 -12.34 21.93
CA THR A 15 -26.61 -12.47 23.29
C THR A 15 -27.71 -12.78 24.30
N ALA A 16 -28.85 -12.09 24.22
CA ALA A 16 -30.00 -12.34 25.07
C ALA A 16 -30.52 -13.77 24.91
N VAL A 17 -30.61 -14.27 23.66
CA VAL A 17 -31.04 -15.64 23.36
C VAL A 17 -30.05 -16.66 23.91
N ILE A 18 -28.76 -16.53 23.59
CA ILE A 18 -27.74 -17.53 23.95
C ILE A 18 -27.53 -17.60 25.47
N VAL A 19 -27.54 -16.46 26.16
CA VAL A 19 -27.44 -16.39 27.63
C VAL A 19 -28.69 -16.99 28.28
N THR A 20 -29.88 -16.76 27.72
CA THR A 20 -31.13 -17.36 28.22
C THR A 20 -31.11 -18.89 28.05
N LEU A 21 -30.64 -19.39 26.91
CA LEU A 21 -30.48 -20.83 26.67
C LEU A 21 -29.46 -21.46 27.63
N ASN A 22 -28.33 -20.78 27.88
CA ASN A 22 -27.32 -21.24 28.84
C ASN A 22 -27.88 -21.30 30.27
N ARG A 23 -28.59 -20.25 30.71
CA ARG A 23 -29.24 -20.21 32.04
C ARG A 23 -30.30 -21.31 32.21
N ARG A 24 -30.93 -21.74 31.12
CA ARG A 24 -31.91 -22.84 31.11
C ARG A 24 -31.26 -24.23 31.01
N GLY A 25 -29.93 -24.32 30.92
CA GLY A 25 -29.21 -25.60 30.79
C GLY A 25 -29.49 -26.33 29.47
N LEU A 26 -29.97 -25.61 28.44
CA LEU A 26 -30.33 -26.20 27.15
C LEU A 26 -29.12 -26.35 26.19
N LEU A 27 -27.95 -25.85 26.59
CA LEU A 27 -26.75 -25.89 25.76
C LEU A 27 -25.85 -27.07 26.15
N PRO A 28 -25.22 -27.73 25.16
CA PRO A 28 -24.29 -28.83 25.42
C PRO A 28 -23.04 -28.35 26.18
N SER A 29 -22.47 -29.24 26.99
CA SER A 29 -21.28 -28.97 27.82
C SER A 29 -20.00 -28.65 27.03
N SER A 30 -20.03 -28.81 25.70
CA SER A 30 -18.95 -28.38 24.81
C SER A 30 -18.94 -26.86 24.56
N LEU A 31 -20.01 -26.16 24.93
CA LEU A 31 -20.16 -24.72 24.72
C LEU A 31 -20.00 -23.98 26.04
N SER A 32 -19.08 -23.01 26.08
CA SER A 32 -18.99 -22.05 27.17
C SER A 32 -19.35 -20.66 26.65
N ILE A 33 -20.09 -19.89 27.45
CA ILE A 33 -20.63 -18.58 27.05
C ILE A 33 -20.27 -17.54 28.09
N SER A 34 -19.74 -16.42 27.61
CA SER A 34 -19.48 -15.21 28.38
C SER A 34 -19.99 -14.00 27.60
N GLY A 35 -21.23 -13.59 27.88
CA GLY A 35 -21.89 -12.50 27.15
C GLY A 35 -22.05 -12.83 25.65
N PRO A 36 -21.58 -11.97 24.72
CA PRO A 36 -21.64 -12.23 23.28
C PRO A 36 -20.61 -13.26 22.80
N LEU A 37 -19.66 -13.66 23.66
CA LEU A 37 -18.60 -14.60 23.34
C LEU A 37 -19.06 -16.04 23.61
N MET A 38 -18.81 -16.90 22.65
CA MET A 38 -19.11 -18.34 22.70
C MET A 38 -17.86 -19.13 22.32
N THR A 39 -17.40 -20.01 23.21
CA THR A 39 -16.28 -20.92 22.93
C THR A 39 -16.78 -22.34 22.76
N VAL A 40 -16.39 -22.94 21.64
CA VAL A 40 -16.73 -24.31 21.28
C VAL A 40 -15.52 -25.18 21.55
N HIS A 41 -15.58 -25.97 22.60
CA HIS A 41 -14.52 -26.91 22.98
C HIS A 41 -14.73 -28.24 22.25
N THR A 42 -13.67 -28.78 21.67
CA THR A 42 -13.69 -30.07 20.98
C THR A 42 -12.47 -30.90 21.32
N ARG A 43 -12.70 -32.18 21.60
CA ARG A 43 -11.65 -33.21 21.63
C ARG A 43 -11.49 -33.91 20.28
N ARG A 44 -12.41 -33.65 19.33
CA ARG A 44 -12.37 -34.17 17.95
C ARG A 44 -11.30 -33.39 17.19
N GLY A 45 -10.30 -34.10 16.68
CA GLY A 45 -9.08 -33.52 16.09
C GLY A 45 -7.81 -34.09 16.70
N ARG A 46 -7.86 -34.55 17.95
CA ARG A 46 -6.73 -35.17 18.67
C ARG A 46 -6.07 -36.32 17.88
N ALA A 47 -6.87 -37.26 17.39
CA ALA A 47 -6.39 -38.41 16.63
C ALA A 47 -5.77 -38.01 15.26
N ALA A 48 -6.26 -36.93 14.64
CA ALA A 48 -5.70 -36.41 13.41
C ALA A 48 -4.32 -35.78 13.69
N ILE A 49 -4.22 -34.95 14.74
CA ILE A 49 -2.95 -34.36 15.19
C ILE A 49 -1.95 -35.45 15.58
N ASP A 50 -2.37 -36.50 16.29
CA ASP A 50 -1.51 -37.63 16.66
C ASP A 50 -0.98 -38.38 15.42
N ARG A 51 -1.79 -38.46 14.35
CA ARG A 51 -1.35 -39.02 13.07
C ARG A 51 -0.38 -38.09 12.35
N LEU A 52 -0.64 -36.79 12.31
CA LEU A 52 0.25 -35.80 11.70
C LEU A 52 1.58 -35.68 12.46
N ALA A 53 1.59 -35.85 13.79
CA ALA A 53 2.78 -35.71 14.63
C ALA A 53 3.77 -36.90 14.53
N ARG A 54 3.38 -38.00 13.88
CA ARG A 54 4.20 -39.24 13.75
C ARG A 54 5.64 -39.01 13.27
N PRO A 55 5.92 -38.22 12.22
CA PRO A 55 7.29 -37.92 11.80
C PRO A 55 7.94 -36.87 12.73
N LYS A 56 8.12 -37.20 14.01
CA LYS A 56 8.64 -36.30 15.04
C LYS A 56 9.95 -35.61 14.64
N ARG A 57 10.85 -36.32 13.96
CA ARG A 57 12.15 -35.76 13.51
C ARG A 57 11.98 -34.64 12.50
N PHE A 58 11.05 -34.80 11.55
CA PHE A 58 10.77 -33.78 10.54
C PHE A 58 10.21 -32.51 11.19
N TRP A 59 9.19 -32.65 12.05
CA TRP A 59 8.59 -31.52 12.74
C TRP A 59 9.56 -30.80 13.67
N ARG A 60 10.44 -31.53 14.36
CA ARG A 60 11.50 -30.91 15.18
C ARG A 60 12.49 -30.11 14.34
N ALA A 61 12.90 -30.64 13.18
CA ALA A 61 13.81 -29.93 12.29
C ALA A 61 13.16 -28.64 11.75
N LEU A 62 11.91 -28.75 11.28
CA LEU A 62 11.14 -27.61 10.78
C LEU A 62 10.89 -26.57 11.88
N ALA A 63 10.51 -26.99 13.09
CA ALA A 63 10.30 -26.08 14.21
C ALA A 63 11.61 -25.41 14.67
N ASN A 64 12.76 -26.08 14.61
CA ASN A 64 14.05 -25.42 14.89
C ASN A 64 14.35 -24.30 13.86
N MET A 65 14.05 -24.51 12.57
CA MET A 65 14.12 -23.45 11.56
C MET A 65 13.16 -22.31 11.93
N GLY A 66 11.92 -22.63 12.31
CA GLY A 66 10.92 -21.64 12.72
C GLY A 66 11.34 -20.81 13.92
N VAL A 67 11.99 -21.41 14.93
CA VAL A 67 12.60 -20.67 16.05
C VAL A 67 13.63 -19.67 15.53
N GLY A 68 14.50 -20.07 14.61
CA GLY A 68 15.48 -19.18 14.00
C GLY A 68 14.83 -18.01 13.26
N VAL A 69 13.85 -18.29 12.39
CA VAL A 69 13.09 -17.27 11.65
C VAL A 69 12.37 -16.32 12.60
N ALA A 70 11.67 -16.84 13.60
CA ALA A 70 10.94 -16.05 14.59
C ALA A 70 11.88 -15.11 15.37
N LEU A 71 13.07 -15.58 15.76
CA LEU A 71 14.07 -14.73 16.43
C LEU A 71 14.62 -13.62 15.53
N VAL A 72 14.92 -13.93 14.26
CA VAL A 72 15.39 -12.91 13.30
C VAL A 72 14.31 -11.84 13.08
N VAL A 73 13.07 -12.27 12.83
CA VAL A 73 11.93 -11.36 12.65
C VAL A 73 11.64 -10.57 13.91
N MET A 74 11.70 -11.19 15.09
CA MET A 74 11.50 -10.51 16.38
C MET A 74 12.55 -9.42 16.62
N VAL A 75 13.83 -9.72 16.38
CA VAL A 75 14.90 -8.71 16.51
C VAL A 75 14.73 -7.60 15.48
N GLY A 76 14.43 -7.96 14.22
CA GLY A 76 14.20 -6.98 13.15
C GLY A 76 13.02 -6.05 13.45
N THR A 77 11.88 -6.60 13.86
CA THR A 77 10.68 -5.84 14.24
C THR A 77 10.94 -4.95 15.46
N PHE A 78 11.64 -5.45 16.48
CA PHE A 78 12.04 -4.65 17.64
C PHE A 78 12.91 -3.45 17.25
N LEU A 79 13.96 -3.67 16.45
CA LEU A 79 14.86 -2.59 16.00
C LEU A 79 14.14 -1.60 15.10
N MET A 80 13.32 -2.08 14.16
CA MET A 80 12.52 -1.24 13.28
C MET A 80 11.58 -0.34 14.10
N LEU A 81 10.81 -0.90 15.03
CA LEU A 81 9.85 -0.12 15.82
C LEU A 81 10.53 0.85 16.79
N LEU A 82 11.69 0.45 17.34
CA LEU A 82 12.51 1.34 18.16
C LEU A 82 13.03 2.53 17.33
N SER A 83 13.54 2.27 16.11
CA SER A 83 14.02 3.34 15.21
C SER A 83 12.90 4.30 14.80
N ARG A 84 11.70 3.78 14.54
CA ARG A 84 10.52 4.61 14.21
C ARG A 84 10.08 5.45 15.41
N ALA A 85 10.08 4.90 16.61
CA ALA A 85 9.77 5.65 17.81
C ALA A 85 10.78 6.78 18.06
N MET A 86 12.08 6.53 17.85
CA MET A 86 13.12 7.57 17.92
C MET A 86 12.92 8.66 16.87
N GLN A 87 12.64 8.27 15.62
CA GLN A 87 12.39 9.21 14.53
C GLN A 87 11.19 10.14 14.81
N ILE A 88 10.13 9.64 15.46
CA ILE A 88 8.96 10.44 15.85
C ILE A 88 9.32 11.49 16.91
N ILE A 89 10.26 11.18 17.81
CA ILE A 89 10.73 12.12 18.83
C ILE A 89 11.60 13.22 18.19
N GLU A 90 12.49 12.85 17.28
CA GLU A 90 13.41 13.78 16.61
C GLU A 90 12.71 14.65 15.57
N SER A 91 11.67 14.13 14.92
CA SER A 91 10.92 14.82 13.88
C SER A 91 9.44 14.45 13.99
N PRO A 92 8.66 15.24 14.76
CA PRO A 92 7.21 15.08 14.85
C PRO A 92 6.58 15.23 13.46
N SER A 93 6.31 14.09 12.81
CA SER A 93 5.68 14.07 11.48
C SER A 93 4.22 14.49 11.56
N THR A 94 3.77 15.28 10.58
CA THR A 94 2.36 15.62 10.37
C THR A 94 1.52 14.36 10.11
N GLN A 95 0.25 14.39 10.53
CA GLN A 95 -0.65 13.23 10.53
C GLN A 95 -0.81 12.61 9.12
N THR A 96 -0.34 11.38 8.92
CA THR A 96 -0.73 10.56 7.76
C THR A 96 -2.14 9.99 7.97
N ALA A 97 -2.95 9.90 6.90
CA ALA A 97 -4.32 9.35 6.94
C ALA A 97 -4.43 7.92 7.52
N LEU A 98 -3.34 7.13 7.50
CA LEU A 98 -3.23 5.82 8.16
C LEU A 98 -3.31 5.87 9.70
N ARG A 99 -3.05 7.02 10.33
CA ARG A 99 -3.02 7.17 11.79
C ARG A 99 -4.37 7.56 12.39
N GLN A 100 -5.40 7.77 11.57
CA GLN A 100 -6.76 8.00 12.07
C GLN A 100 -7.28 6.74 12.77
N PRO A 101 -7.90 6.83 13.97
CA PRO A 101 -8.33 5.65 14.73
C PRO A 101 -9.24 4.67 13.96
N ARG A 102 -10.05 5.20 13.03
CA ARG A 102 -10.90 4.39 12.13
C ARG A 102 -10.11 3.55 11.12
N ASN A 103 -8.90 3.98 10.78
CA ASN A 103 -8.01 3.36 9.80
C ASN A 103 -6.98 2.40 10.43
N VAL A 104 -6.88 2.37 11.77
CA VAL A 104 -5.96 1.49 12.52
C VAL A 104 -6.40 0.02 12.50
N LEU A 105 -7.71 -0.22 12.55
CA LEU A 105 -8.28 -1.57 12.47
C LEU A 105 -8.75 -1.83 11.04
N VAL A 106 -8.28 -2.91 10.44
CA VAL A 106 -8.64 -3.31 9.07
C VAL A 106 -10.03 -3.96 9.07
N ILE A 107 -11.07 -3.14 8.90
CA ILE A 107 -12.48 -3.57 8.89
C ILE A 107 -13.12 -3.15 7.54
N PRO A 108 -13.33 -4.10 6.61
CA PRO A 108 -13.96 -3.84 5.33
C PRO A 108 -15.29 -3.07 5.46
N GLY A 109 -15.45 -2.01 4.68
CA GLY A 109 -16.63 -1.14 4.69
C GLY A 109 -16.70 -0.11 5.84
N VAL A 110 -15.81 -0.19 6.84
CA VAL A 110 -15.63 0.88 7.85
C VAL A 110 -14.43 1.75 7.50
N ASN A 111 -13.38 1.15 6.96
CA ASN A 111 -12.20 1.83 6.46
C ASN A 111 -12.45 2.44 5.07
N GLU A 112 -11.79 3.57 4.79
CA GLU A 112 -11.94 4.29 3.52
C GLU A 112 -11.33 3.55 2.32
N PHE A 113 -10.50 2.54 2.56
CA PHE A 113 -9.68 1.87 1.54
C PHE A 113 -10.09 0.41 1.23
N LEU A 114 -10.95 -0.22 2.06
CA LEU A 114 -11.39 -1.61 1.81
C LEU A 114 -12.89 -1.69 1.51
N PRO A 115 -13.29 -2.16 0.31
CA PRO A 115 -14.68 -2.36 -0.01
C PRO A 115 -15.28 -3.51 0.82
N LEU A 116 -16.57 -3.44 1.16
CA LEU A 116 -17.24 -4.50 1.92
C LEU A 116 -17.26 -5.85 1.17
N SER A 117 -17.13 -5.82 -0.16
CA SER A 117 -17.14 -7.02 -1.01
C SER A 117 -16.00 -7.99 -0.73
N VAL A 118 -14.87 -7.55 -0.16
CA VAL A 118 -13.71 -8.41 0.16
C VAL A 118 -13.78 -9.03 1.56
N ALA A 119 -14.82 -8.69 2.34
CA ALA A 119 -14.97 -9.20 3.70
C ALA A 119 -15.01 -10.74 3.79
N PRO A 120 -15.69 -11.48 2.89
CA PRO A 120 -15.72 -12.94 2.95
C PRO A 120 -14.33 -13.58 2.83
N GLU A 121 -13.49 -13.08 1.93
CA GLU A 121 -12.13 -13.58 1.68
C GLU A 121 -11.19 -13.26 2.85
N ILE A 122 -11.34 -12.08 3.45
CA ILE A 122 -10.63 -11.69 4.66
C ILE A 122 -11.01 -12.62 5.82
N VAL A 123 -12.30 -12.86 6.04
CA VAL A 123 -12.77 -13.76 7.11
C VAL A 123 -12.30 -15.20 6.86
N ALA A 124 -12.29 -15.66 5.61
CA ALA A 124 -11.74 -16.96 5.24
C ALA A 124 -10.24 -17.05 5.54
N GLY A 125 -9.47 -16.04 5.15
CA GLY A 125 -8.03 -15.97 5.41
C GLY A 125 -7.70 -15.93 6.90
N LEU A 126 -8.48 -15.18 7.68
CA LEU A 126 -8.39 -15.12 9.14
C LEU A 126 -8.68 -16.49 9.78
N LEU A 127 -9.75 -17.15 9.36
CA LEU A 127 -10.12 -18.48 9.86
C LEU A 127 -9.01 -19.50 9.57
N VAL A 128 -8.49 -19.52 8.34
CA VAL A 128 -7.35 -20.37 7.98
C VAL A 128 -6.16 -20.06 8.85
N GLY A 129 -5.81 -18.77 9.01
CA GLY A 129 -4.66 -18.35 9.80
C GLY A 129 -4.77 -18.75 11.27
N MET A 130 -5.92 -18.54 11.89
CA MET A 130 -6.17 -18.94 13.28
C MET A 130 -6.09 -20.46 13.47
N VAL A 131 -6.76 -21.23 12.61
CA VAL A 131 -6.77 -22.70 12.70
C VAL A 131 -5.37 -23.28 12.50
N VAL A 132 -4.60 -22.75 11.56
CA VAL A 132 -3.26 -23.24 11.25
C VAL A 132 -2.24 -22.81 12.30
N HIS A 133 -2.38 -21.60 12.87
CA HIS A 133 -1.58 -21.10 13.98
C HIS A 133 -1.73 -22.01 15.21
N GLU A 134 -2.97 -22.15 15.69
CA GLU A 134 -3.30 -22.95 16.87
C GLU A 134 -3.02 -24.44 16.63
N GLY A 135 -3.35 -24.94 15.45
CA GLY A 135 -2.99 -26.28 15.01
C GLY A 135 -1.48 -26.53 15.05
N GLY A 136 -0.65 -25.50 14.86
CA GLY A 136 0.80 -25.56 15.01
C GLY A 136 1.23 -25.82 16.45
N HIS A 137 0.69 -25.08 17.41
CA HIS A 137 0.93 -25.34 18.83
C HIS A 137 0.48 -26.76 19.20
N ALA A 138 -0.73 -27.17 18.80
CA ALA A 138 -1.22 -28.51 19.09
C ALA A 138 -0.33 -29.62 18.50
N LEU A 139 0.14 -29.44 17.26
CA LEU A 139 1.04 -30.36 16.59
C LEU A 139 2.35 -30.50 17.35
N LEU A 140 2.98 -29.37 17.72
CA LEU A 140 4.27 -29.39 18.42
C LEU A 140 4.14 -29.85 19.87
N CYS A 141 3.02 -29.62 20.55
CA CYS A 141 2.73 -30.26 21.83
C CYS A 141 2.83 -31.78 21.71
N ARG A 142 2.24 -32.39 20.68
CA ARG A 142 2.34 -33.86 20.47
C ARG A 142 3.70 -34.35 20.02
N VAL A 143 4.45 -33.55 19.28
CA VAL A 143 5.82 -33.90 18.86
C VAL A 143 6.79 -33.86 20.05
N GLU A 144 6.57 -32.95 21.00
CA GLU A 144 7.39 -32.72 22.19
C GLU A 144 6.88 -33.43 23.45
N ASP A 145 5.80 -34.21 23.32
CA ASP A 145 5.20 -34.97 24.42
C ASP A 145 4.63 -34.07 25.54
N ILE A 146 4.08 -32.92 25.17
CA ILE A 146 3.33 -31.98 26.03
C ILE A 146 1.83 -32.28 25.89
N GLU A 147 1.14 -32.46 27.02
CA GLU A 147 -0.29 -32.74 27.03
C GLU A 147 -1.12 -31.50 26.67
N ILE A 148 -2.28 -31.73 26.05
CA ILE A 148 -3.23 -30.67 25.66
C ILE A 148 -4.50 -30.91 26.46
N GLU A 149 -4.89 -29.93 27.27
CA GLU A 149 -6.09 -29.99 28.11
C GLU A 149 -7.36 -29.79 27.28
N SER A 150 -7.35 -28.74 26.46
CA SER A 150 -8.50 -28.29 25.70
C SER A 150 -8.08 -27.68 24.36
N MET A 151 -8.99 -27.73 23.38
CA MET A 151 -8.85 -27.05 22.09
C MET A 151 -10.22 -26.60 21.62
N GLY A 152 -10.30 -25.51 20.86
CA GLY A 152 -11.58 -25.00 20.42
C GLY A 152 -11.53 -23.80 19.49
N VAL A 153 -12.72 -23.26 19.23
CA VAL A 153 -12.94 -22.03 18.45
C VAL A 153 -13.74 -21.05 19.30
N ALA A 154 -13.32 -19.80 19.32
CA ALA A 154 -14.00 -18.68 19.93
C ALA A 154 -14.78 -17.88 18.86
N LEU A 155 -16.06 -17.62 19.15
CA LEU A 155 -16.98 -16.88 18.29
C LEU A 155 -17.48 -15.64 19.03
N LEU A 156 -17.44 -14.48 18.38
CA LEU A 156 -18.19 -13.28 18.79
C LEU A 156 -19.51 -13.29 18.03
N ALA A 157 -20.60 -13.53 18.75
CA ALA A 157 -21.85 -13.90 18.13
C ALA A 157 -21.69 -15.08 17.14
N LEU A 158 -21.75 -14.79 15.84
CA LEU A 158 -21.55 -15.78 14.77
C LEU A 158 -20.20 -15.65 14.07
N LEU A 159 -19.43 -14.59 14.36
CA LEU A 159 -18.15 -14.32 13.72
C LEU A 159 -17.02 -15.09 14.45
N PRO A 160 -16.22 -15.90 13.76
CA PRO A 160 -15.05 -16.51 14.37
C PRO A 160 -14.01 -15.43 14.68
N ILE A 161 -13.65 -15.33 15.96
CA ILE A 161 -12.68 -14.35 16.47
C ILE A 161 -11.39 -14.98 16.96
N GLY A 162 -11.35 -16.31 17.09
CA GLY A 162 -10.15 -17.02 17.53
C GLY A 162 -10.31 -18.54 17.41
N ALA A 163 -9.19 -19.23 17.27
CA ALA A 163 -9.07 -20.62 17.70
C ALA A 163 -8.19 -20.63 18.96
N PHE A 164 -8.18 -21.72 19.73
CA PHE A 164 -7.26 -21.85 20.86
C PHE A 164 -6.86 -23.29 21.09
N VAL A 165 -5.64 -23.47 21.58
CA VAL A 165 -5.08 -24.72 22.08
C VAL A 165 -4.48 -24.44 23.44
N GLU A 166 -4.97 -25.16 24.45
CA GLU A 166 -4.53 -25.00 25.83
C GLU A 166 -3.61 -26.15 26.22
N PRO A 167 -2.28 -25.93 26.24
CA PRO A 167 -1.34 -26.91 26.75
C PRO A 167 -1.46 -27.03 28.27
N ASN A 168 -1.27 -28.23 28.80
CA ASN A 168 -1.26 -28.47 30.24
C ASN A 168 -0.03 -27.81 30.88
N GLU A 169 -0.26 -26.93 31.86
CA GLU A 169 0.80 -26.12 32.49
C GLU A 169 1.88 -26.99 33.14
N ASP A 170 1.49 -28.04 33.87
CA ASP A 170 2.43 -28.97 34.52
C ASP A 170 3.35 -29.66 33.51
N SER A 171 2.78 -30.08 32.37
CA SER A 171 3.53 -30.70 31.27
C SER A 171 4.46 -29.72 30.57
N VAL A 172 4.03 -28.46 30.41
CA VAL A 172 4.86 -27.38 29.85
C VAL A 172 6.03 -27.09 30.80
N ASP A 173 5.79 -26.98 32.10
CA ASP A 173 6.83 -26.69 33.09
C ASP A 173 7.83 -27.83 33.26
N ALA A 174 7.36 -29.07 33.12
CA ALA A 174 8.23 -30.26 33.07
C ALA A 174 9.07 -30.33 31.78
N ALA A 175 8.62 -29.72 30.69
CA ALA A 175 9.31 -29.78 29.41
C ALA A 175 10.61 -28.95 29.41
N GLY A 176 11.61 -29.48 28.70
CA GLY A 176 12.87 -28.77 28.50
C GLY A 176 12.70 -27.46 27.72
N ARG A 177 13.68 -26.56 27.83
CA ARG A 177 13.66 -25.24 27.16
C ARG A 177 13.43 -25.32 25.66
N GLY A 178 14.17 -26.20 24.97
CA GLY A 178 14.05 -26.39 23.51
C GLY A 178 12.66 -26.83 23.05
N PRO A 179 12.08 -27.89 23.63
CA PRO A 179 10.67 -28.27 23.44
C PRO A 179 9.69 -27.10 23.60
N ARG A 180 9.80 -26.32 24.69
CA ARG A 180 8.96 -25.14 24.92
C ARG A 180 9.14 -24.08 23.83
N THR A 181 10.38 -23.72 23.50
CA THR A 181 10.66 -22.72 22.46
C THR A 181 10.11 -23.15 21.10
N ARG A 182 10.24 -24.43 20.73
CA ARG A 182 9.65 -24.97 19.49
C ARG A 182 8.13 -24.93 19.49
N MET A 183 7.50 -25.23 20.64
CA MET A 183 6.05 -25.15 20.80
C MET A 183 5.55 -23.70 20.61
N TYR A 184 6.16 -22.71 21.26
CA TYR A 184 5.77 -21.31 21.10
C TYR A 184 6.06 -20.76 19.71
N ALA A 185 7.15 -21.20 19.05
CA ALA A 185 7.44 -20.78 17.68
C ALA A 185 6.58 -21.47 16.60
N ALA A 186 5.82 -22.50 16.97
CA ALA A 186 5.07 -23.31 16.01
C ALA A 186 3.94 -22.54 15.33
N GLY A 187 3.19 -21.71 16.08
CA GLY A 187 2.11 -20.89 15.54
C GLY A 187 2.63 -19.90 14.49
N VAL A 188 3.64 -19.12 14.87
CA VAL A 188 4.35 -18.17 13.99
C VAL A 188 4.86 -18.85 12.71
N LEU A 189 5.57 -19.98 12.84
CA LEU A 189 6.11 -20.72 11.69
C LEU A 189 5.02 -21.16 10.73
N ASN A 190 3.92 -21.69 11.26
CA ASN A 190 2.80 -22.18 10.46
C ASN A 190 2.15 -21.06 9.65
N ASN A 191 1.99 -19.87 10.21
CA ASN A 191 1.48 -18.72 9.45
C ASN A 191 2.45 -18.29 8.33
N PHE A 192 3.77 -18.31 8.58
CA PHE A 192 4.74 -18.08 7.50
C PHE A 192 4.67 -19.15 6.40
N ILE A 193 4.48 -20.42 6.75
CA ILE A 193 4.31 -21.50 5.78
C ILE A 193 3.04 -21.28 4.95
N VAL A 194 1.91 -20.95 5.57
CA VAL A 194 0.68 -20.62 4.84
C VAL A 194 0.92 -19.47 3.88
N THR A 195 1.55 -18.40 4.35
CA THR A 195 1.91 -17.23 3.52
C THR A 195 2.71 -17.63 2.29
N LEU A 196 3.77 -18.44 2.48
CA LEU A 196 4.63 -18.89 1.40
C LEU A 196 3.88 -19.76 0.38
N VAL A 197 2.99 -20.63 0.86
CA VAL A 197 2.16 -21.49 -0.01
C VAL A 197 1.15 -20.64 -0.78
N THR A 198 0.42 -19.75 -0.11
CA THR A 198 -0.63 -18.94 -0.74
C THR A 198 -0.06 -17.96 -1.75
N PHE A 199 1.03 -17.25 -1.42
CA PHE A 199 1.66 -16.35 -2.38
C PHE A 199 2.42 -17.11 -3.46
N GLY A 200 3.00 -18.28 -3.18
CA GLY A 200 3.56 -19.14 -4.23
C GLY A 200 2.53 -19.59 -5.26
N LEU A 201 1.31 -19.93 -4.80
CA LEU A 201 0.19 -20.26 -5.69
C LEU A 201 -0.38 -19.02 -6.40
N LEU A 202 -0.40 -17.86 -5.73
CA LEU A 202 -0.83 -16.61 -6.32
C LEU A 202 0.11 -16.21 -7.47
N PHE A 203 1.41 -16.11 -7.19
CA PHE A 203 2.45 -15.66 -8.13
C PHE A 203 2.59 -16.59 -9.33
N GLY A 204 2.51 -17.90 -9.11
CA GLY A 204 2.68 -18.88 -10.16
C GLY A 204 1.41 -19.05 -11.01
N PRO A 205 0.61 -20.10 -10.75
CA PRO A 205 -0.48 -20.48 -11.64
C PRO A 205 -1.63 -19.48 -11.72
N VAL A 206 -1.92 -18.72 -10.66
CA VAL A 206 -3.11 -17.86 -10.61
C VAL A 206 -2.89 -16.53 -11.33
N VAL A 207 -1.85 -15.79 -10.98
CA VAL A 207 -1.53 -14.52 -11.68
C VAL A 207 -1.05 -14.80 -13.10
N GLY A 208 -0.34 -15.90 -13.35
CA GLY A 208 -0.01 -16.34 -14.71
C GLY A 208 -1.22 -16.67 -15.59
N ALA A 209 -2.43 -16.76 -15.01
CA ALA A 209 -3.69 -16.92 -15.73
C ALA A 209 -4.48 -15.60 -15.89
N VAL A 210 -3.94 -14.48 -15.42
CA VAL A 210 -4.56 -13.14 -15.51
C VAL A 210 -3.69 -12.26 -16.40
N ALA A 211 -4.32 -11.52 -17.30
CA ALA A 211 -3.68 -10.52 -18.14
C ALA A 211 -4.40 -9.18 -18.01
N VAL A 212 -3.71 -8.08 -18.30
CA VAL A 212 -4.39 -6.77 -18.43
C VAL A 212 -5.23 -6.80 -19.70
N ALA A 213 -6.50 -6.40 -19.58
CA ALA A 213 -7.41 -6.35 -20.71
C ALA A 213 -7.00 -5.20 -21.66
N PRO A 214 -7.02 -5.38 -23.00
CA PRO A 214 -6.63 -4.33 -23.94
C PRO A 214 -7.50 -3.09 -23.83
N GLY A 215 -6.85 -1.92 -23.81
CA GLY A 215 -7.48 -0.61 -23.69
C GLY A 215 -6.95 0.19 -22.49
N ALA A 216 -7.30 1.47 -22.44
CA ALA A 216 -6.94 2.32 -21.32
C ALA A 216 -7.99 2.21 -20.21
N ALA A 217 -7.56 1.75 -19.03
CA ALA A 217 -8.41 1.58 -17.86
C ALA A 217 -8.71 2.93 -17.19
N VAL A 218 -9.99 3.29 -17.09
CA VAL A 218 -10.47 4.52 -16.45
C VAL A 218 -10.70 4.23 -14.96
N GLY A 219 -9.72 4.57 -14.12
CA GLY A 219 -9.80 4.33 -12.67
C GLY A 219 -10.63 5.36 -11.92
N GLY A 220 -10.61 6.60 -12.38
CA GLY A 220 -11.37 7.70 -11.81
C GLY A 220 -11.73 8.73 -12.88
N VAL A 221 -12.77 9.51 -12.63
CA VAL A 221 -13.20 10.60 -13.52
C VAL A 221 -13.45 11.84 -12.66
N SER A 222 -12.86 12.96 -13.07
CA SER A 222 -13.09 14.24 -12.40
C SER A 222 -14.52 14.72 -12.70
N PRO A 223 -15.29 15.17 -11.68
CA PRO A 223 -16.65 15.65 -11.88
C PRO A 223 -16.78 16.78 -12.91
N ASP A 224 -15.75 17.63 -13.00
CA ASP A 224 -15.70 18.77 -13.92
C ASP A 224 -14.92 18.45 -15.21
N GLY A 225 -14.58 17.18 -15.44
CA GLY A 225 -13.81 16.72 -16.59
C GLY A 225 -14.64 16.55 -17.87
N ALA A 226 -13.95 16.52 -19.01
CA ALA A 226 -14.56 16.26 -20.30
C ALA A 226 -15.18 14.85 -20.38
N ALA A 227 -14.52 13.86 -19.77
CA ALA A 227 -14.96 12.48 -19.69
C ALA A 227 -16.29 12.33 -18.91
N ALA A 228 -16.43 13.00 -17.77
CA ALA A 228 -17.69 13.02 -17.01
C ALA A 228 -18.84 13.59 -17.85
N THR A 229 -18.57 14.68 -18.59
CA THR A 229 -19.56 15.32 -19.47
C THR A 229 -19.97 14.40 -20.63
N ALA A 230 -19.02 13.60 -21.13
CA ALA A 230 -19.25 12.62 -22.18
C ALA A 230 -19.90 11.30 -21.69
N GLY A 231 -20.10 11.14 -20.38
CA GLY A 231 -20.69 9.94 -19.79
C GLY A 231 -19.73 8.76 -19.68
N ILE A 232 -18.42 9.02 -19.60
CA ILE A 232 -17.40 8.02 -19.25
C ILE A 232 -17.34 7.96 -17.72
N ASP A 233 -17.44 6.76 -17.17
CA ASP A 233 -17.43 6.50 -15.73
C ASP A 233 -16.21 5.68 -15.29
N ALA A 234 -15.89 5.73 -14.00
CA ALA A 234 -14.87 4.86 -13.42
C ALA A 234 -15.24 3.38 -13.59
N GLY A 235 -14.31 2.57 -14.09
CA GLY A 235 -14.55 1.19 -14.50
C GLY A 235 -14.67 0.99 -16.00
N ASP A 236 -14.84 2.07 -16.78
CA ASP A 236 -14.82 1.99 -18.22
C ASP A 236 -13.40 1.71 -18.75
N ARG A 237 -13.36 1.17 -19.98
CA ARG A 237 -12.11 0.93 -20.70
C ARG A 237 -12.21 1.51 -22.10
N ILE A 238 -11.33 2.45 -22.42
CA ILE A 238 -11.28 3.09 -23.74
C ILE A 238 -10.45 2.21 -24.67
N VAL A 239 -11.05 1.70 -25.74
CA VAL A 239 -10.42 0.76 -26.68
C VAL A 239 -10.07 1.40 -28.02
N SER A 240 -10.62 2.56 -28.33
CA SER A 240 -10.20 3.36 -29.48
C SER A 240 -10.45 4.85 -29.26
N VAL A 241 -9.65 5.69 -29.92
CA VAL A 241 -9.86 7.14 -30.04
C VAL A 241 -9.72 7.50 -31.52
N ASP A 242 -10.73 8.17 -32.08
CA ASP A 242 -10.80 8.60 -33.49
C ASP A 242 -10.52 7.49 -34.52
N GLY A 243 -10.93 6.26 -34.17
CA GLY A 243 -10.73 5.07 -34.99
C GLY A 243 -9.36 4.41 -34.84
N GLU A 244 -8.43 5.01 -34.11
CA GLU A 244 -7.15 4.40 -33.74
C GLU A 244 -7.31 3.52 -32.49
N SER A 245 -6.76 2.31 -32.53
CA SER A 245 -6.86 1.36 -31.42
C SER A 245 -6.00 1.77 -30.24
N VAL A 246 -6.56 1.72 -29.04
CA VAL A 246 -5.86 1.93 -27.77
C VAL A 246 -5.63 0.56 -27.14
N ALA A 247 -4.37 0.18 -26.89
CA ALA A 247 -4.06 -1.08 -26.21
C ALA A 247 -3.72 -0.89 -24.72
N SER A 248 -3.29 0.31 -24.32
CA SER A 248 -2.89 0.64 -22.95
C SER A 248 -3.18 2.10 -22.58
N ASN A 249 -3.07 2.42 -21.29
CA ASN A 249 -3.13 3.81 -20.80
C ASN A 249 -2.03 4.70 -21.42
N ALA A 250 -0.85 4.15 -21.69
CA ALA A 250 0.24 4.87 -22.34
C ALA A 250 -0.10 5.22 -23.81
N ASP A 251 -0.74 4.29 -24.54
CA ASP A 251 -1.18 4.55 -25.92
C ASP A 251 -2.25 5.64 -25.96
N LEU A 252 -3.19 5.62 -25.01
CA LEU A 252 -4.21 6.67 -24.90
C LEU A 252 -3.56 8.04 -24.68
N GLN A 253 -2.62 8.12 -23.74
CA GLN A 253 -1.92 9.37 -23.45
C GLN A 253 -1.14 9.87 -24.68
N ALA A 254 -0.48 8.99 -25.41
CA ALA A 254 0.25 9.33 -26.63
C ALA A 254 -0.67 9.82 -27.77
N LEU A 255 -1.83 9.19 -27.94
CA LEU A 255 -2.82 9.60 -28.94
C LEU A 255 -3.41 10.98 -28.63
N LEU A 256 -3.79 11.22 -27.37
CA LEU A 256 -4.33 12.51 -26.94
C LEU A 256 -3.29 13.63 -27.03
N ALA A 257 -2.02 13.35 -26.70
CA ALA A 257 -0.95 14.34 -26.79
C ALA A 257 -0.67 14.80 -28.23
N ASN A 258 -0.93 13.94 -29.22
CA ASN A 258 -0.74 14.25 -30.63
C ASN A 258 -1.99 14.82 -31.31
N THR A 259 -3.12 14.86 -30.61
CA THR A 259 -4.39 15.33 -31.17
C THR A 259 -4.51 16.84 -30.99
N SER A 260 -4.64 17.57 -32.09
CA SER A 260 -4.95 19.01 -32.11
C SER A 260 -6.44 19.28 -32.34
N GLU A 261 -7.27 18.24 -32.35
CA GLU A 261 -8.71 18.37 -32.55
C GLU A 261 -9.43 18.73 -31.26
N ASN A 262 -10.37 19.65 -31.35
CA ASN A 262 -11.18 20.10 -30.21
C ASN A 262 -12.24 19.07 -29.80
N ARG A 263 -12.37 17.96 -30.52
CA ARG A 263 -13.27 16.84 -30.18
C ARG A 263 -12.65 15.54 -30.60
N VAL A 264 -12.77 14.54 -29.73
CA VAL A 264 -12.30 13.18 -29.97
C VAL A 264 -13.43 12.19 -29.80
N THR A 265 -13.48 11.19 -30.66
CA THR A 265 -14.47 10.11 -30.60
C THR A 265 -13.86 8.90 -29.91
N ALA A 266 -14.25 8.65 -28.66
CA ALA A 266 -13.79 7.50 -27.91
C ALA A 266 -14.79 6.33 -28.04
N THR A 267 -14.28 5.12 -28.25
CA THR A 267 -15.08 3.88 -28.16
C THR A 267 -14.71 3.15 -26.88
N LEU A 268 -15.73 2.82 -26.10
CA LEU A 268 -15.61 2.05 -24.86
C LEU A 268 -15.68 0.54 -25.15
N ALA A 269 -15.12 -0.28 -24.26
CA ALA A 269 -15.09 -1.74 -24.40
C ALA A 269 -16.48 -2.39 -24.52
N ASN A 270 -17.53 -1.74 -24.00
CA ASN A 270 -18.93 -2.19 -24.15
C ASN A 270 -19.54 -1.86 -25.53
N GLY A 271 -18.77 -1.25 -26.43
CA GLY A 271 -19.20 -0.82 -27.77
C GLY A 271 -19.86 0.56 -27.82
N THR A 272 -19.99 1.25 -26.69
CA THR A 272 -20.52 2.62 -26.65
C THR A 272 -19.51 3.57 -27.27
N VAL A 273 -19.99 4.41 -28.19
CA VAL A 273 -19.19 5.47 -28.81
C VAL A 273 -19.62 6.79 -28.19
N VAL A 274 -18.65 7.53 -27.65
CA VAL A 274 -18.87 8.84 -27.01
C VAL A 274 -17.98 9.89 -27.67
N THR A 275 -18.49 11.10 -27.77
CA THR A 275 -17.71 12.25 -28.21
C THR A 275 -17.28 13.04 -26.98
N VAL A 276 -15.98 13.17 -26.80
CA VAL A 276 -15.36 13.93 -25.72
C VAL A 276 -14.87 15.26 -26.30
N ASP A 277 -15.07 16.35 -25.56
CA ASP A 277 -14.58 17.69 -25.89
C ASP A 277 -13.43 17.98 -24.91
N PRO A 278 -12.17 17.66 -25.26
CA PRO A 278 -11.06 17.75 -24.32
C PRO A 278 -10.90 19.18 -23.81
N GLN A 279 -10.68 19.31 -22.50
CA GLN A 279 -10.42 20.59 -21.86
C GLN A 279 -9.26 20.40 -20.85
N PRO A 280 -8.22 21.25 -20.85
CA PRO A 280 -7.06 21.06 -20.00
C PRO A 280 -7.46 21.34 -18.54
N LEU A 281 -7.82 20.29 -17.81
CA LEU A 281 -8.25 20.36 -16.43
C LEU A 281 -7.05 20.18 -15.51
N VAL A 282 -6.86 21.13 -14.59
CA VAL A 282 -5.87 21.02 -13.54
C VAL A 282 -6.37 20.01 -12.50
N THR A 283 -5.69 18.87 -12.39
CA THR A 283 -6.04 17.80 -11.45
C THR A 283 -5.28 17.90 -10.14
N ALA A 284 -4.09 18.52 -10.15
CA ALA A 284 -3.31 18.82 -8.95
C ALA A 284 -2.37 20.00 -9.21
N VAL A 285 -2.01 20.72 -8.15
CA VAL A 285 -1.03 21.82 -8.17
C VAL A 285 -0.02 21.58 -7.06
N PHE A 286 1.26 21.53 -7.41
CA PHE A 286 2.32 21.40 -6.42
C PHE A 286 2.48 22.70 -5.64
N PRO A 287 2.67 22.66 -4.30
CA PRO A 287 2.77 23.88 -3.49
C PRO A 287 3.90 24.83 -3.91
N ALA A 288 4.98 24.30 -4.48
CA ALA A 288 6.12 25.08 -4.98
C ALA A 288 5.92 25.60 -6.42
N SER A 289 4.75 25.36 -7.03
CA SER A 289 4.46 25.86 -8.37
C SER A 289 4.39 27.39 -8.37
N PRO A 290 5.00 28.07 -9.35
CA PRO A 290 4.85 29.53 -9.51
C PRO A 290 3.43 29.94 -9.92
N PHE A 291 2.59 28.98 -10.29
CA PHE A 291 1.19 29.20 -10.64
C PHE A 291 0.22 28.84 -9.51
N ALA A 292 0.72 28.35 -8.37
CA ALA A 292 -0.11 27.96 -7.23
C ALA A 292 -0.88 29.14 -6.64
N SER A 293 -2.14 28.92 -6.28
CA SER A 293 -2.90 29.88 -5.48
C SER A 293 -2.43 29.90 -4.02
N ASP A 294 -2.32 31.07 -3.40
CA ASP A 294 -2.01 31.19 -1.97
C ASP A 294 -2.92 30.28 -1.12
N GLY A 295 -2.33 29.29 -0.44
CA GLY A 295 -3.05 28.32 0.39
C GLY A 295 -3.26 26.93 -0.21
N SER A 296 -2.79 26.65 -1.44
CA SER A 296 -2.84 25.33 -2.06
C SER A 296 -1.86 24.33 -1.41
N GLY A 297 -2.20 23.89 -0.20
CA GLY A 297 -1.63 22.68 0.40
C GLY A 297 -2.29 21.42 -0.15
N ASP A 298 -1.62 20.29 0.05
CA ASP A 298 -1.77 18.94 -0.53
C ASP A 298 -3.18 18.28 -0.56
N ASN A 299 -4.28 18.97 -0.24
CA ASN A 299 -5.61 18.38 -0.09
C ASN A 299 -6.79 19.32 -0.37
N ASP A 300 -6.61 20.41 -1.12
CA ASP A 300 -7.70 21.36 -1.39
C ASP A 300 -8.64 20.84 -2.49
N THR A 301 -9.54 19.93 -2.11
CA THR A 301 -10.56 19.31 -3.00
C THR A 301 -11.73 20.24 -3.33
N ASP A 302 -11.84 21.38 -2.63
CA ASP A 302 -13.04 22.20 -2.66
C ASP A 302 -13.00 23.30 -3.74
N GLY A 303 -11.87 23.56 -4.40
CA GLY A 303 -11.76 24.46 -5.57
C GLY A 303 -12.18 25.93 -5.32
N ASP A 304 -12.61 26.25 -4.10
CA ASP A 304 -13.27 27.48 -3.69
C ASP A 304 -12.36 28.36 -2.81
N THR A 305 -11.08 28.41 -3.15
CA THR A 305 -10.18 29.41 -2.59
C THR A 305 -10.30 30.70 -3.40
N ASP A 306 -10.65 31.80 -2.73
CA ASP A 306 -10.60 33.18 -3.27
C ASP A 306 -9.15 33.67 -3.55
N GLY A 307 -8.20 32.73 -3.68
CA GLY A 307 -6.79 33.00 -3.87
C GLY A 307 -6.45 33.50 -5.28
N THR A 308 -5.37 34.27 -5.36
CA THR A 308 -4.74 34.65 -6.64
C THR A 308 -3.86 33.49 -7.10
N GLY A 309 -4.21 32.82 -8.20
CA GLY A 309 -3.42 31.72 -8.77
C GLY A 309 -4.29 30.64 -9.41
N ILE A 310 -3.67 29.56 -9.86
CA ILE A 310 -4.32 28.38 -10.41
C ILE A 310 -4.48 27.32 -9.31
N ALA A 311 -5.67 26.74 -9.20
CA ALA A 311 -5.99 25.70 -8.24
C ALA A 311 -6.40 24.39 -8.95
N ALA A 312 -6.48 23.30 -8.18
CA ALA A 312 -7.09 22.07 -8.67
C ALA A 312 -8.55 22.33 -9.09
N ARG A 313 -9.00 21.61 -10.12
CA ARG A 313 -10.30 21.73 -10.81
C ARG A 313 -10.47 22.95 -11.71
N ASP A 314 -9.49 23.85 -11.77
CA ASP A 314 -9.51 24.93 -12.75
C ASP A 314 -9.26 24.38 -14.16
N ARG A 315 -9.90 24.99 -15.16
CA ARG A 315 -9.71 24.65 -16.58
C ARG A 315 -8.84 25.70 -17.23
N ILE A 316 -7.67 25.34 -17.74
CA ILE A 316 -6.80 26.28 -18.47
C ILE A 316 -7.45 26.57 -19.82
N THR A 317 -7.76 27.84 -20.08
CA THR A 317 -8.45 28.29 -21.29
C THR A 317 -7.54 29.05 -22.25
N ALA A 318 -6.43 29.63 -21.76
CA ALA A 318 -5.44 30.29 -22.62
C ALA A 318 -4.03 30.31 -22.01
N VAL A 319 -3.04 30.40 -22.90
CA VAL A 319 -1.63 30.69 -22.59
C VAL A 319 -1.22 31.92 -23.39
N ASP A 320 -0.79 33.00 -22.73
CA ASP A 320 -0.44 34.29 -23.36
C ASP A 320 -1.51 34.75 -24.37
N GLU A 321 -2.77 34.82 -23.93
CA GLU A 321 -3.96 35.13 -24.74
C GLU A 321 -4.31 34.12 -25.85
N THR A 322 -3.45 33.12 -26.12
CA THR A 322 -3.71 32.07 -27.11
C THR A 322 -4.64 31.02 -26.52
N PRO A 323 -5.84 30.79 -27.09
CA PRO A 323 -6.78 29.80 -26.56
C PRO A 323 -6.22 28.38 -26.62
N VAL A 324 -6.47 27.58 -25.58
CA VAL A 324 -6.03 26.18 -25.50
C VAL A 324 -7.20 25.27 -25.16
N SER A 325 -7.25 24.09 -25.79
CA SER A 325 -8.26 23.05 -25.55
C SER A 325 -7.61 21.73 -25.12
N THR A 326 -6.33 21.53 -25.40
CA THR A 326 -5.58 20.33 -24.99
C THR A 326 -4.28 20.69 -24.26
N THR A 327 -3.69 19.70 -23.57
CA THR A 327 -2.33 19.83 -23.04
C THR A 327 -1.30 20.04 -24.16
N GLY A 328 -1.54 19.49 -25.35
CA GLY A 328 -0.75 19.75 -26.56
C GLY A 328 -0.80 21.21 -27.00
N ASP A 329 -1.97 21.85 -26.89
CA ASP A 329 -2.13 23.28 -27.19
C ASP A 329 -1.36 24.16 -26.20
N ILE A 330 -1.30 23.78 -24.91
CA ILE A 330 -0.48 24.50 -23.91
C ILE A 330 0.98 24.51 -24.35
N ARG A 331 1.51 23.36 -24.78
CA ARG A 331 2.86 23.25 -25.33
C ARG A 331 3.04 24.11 -26.58
N ALA A 332 2.11 24.01 -27.53
CA ALA A 332 2.19 24.73 -28.80
C ALA A 332 2.12 26.26 -28.59
N ALA A 333 1.22 26.74 -27.73
CA ALA A 333 1.03 28.15 -27.41
C ALA A 333 2.23 28.73 -26.64
N THR A 334 2.83 27.95 -25.73
CA THR A 334 4.05 28.38 -25.02
C THR A 334 5.23 28.57 -25.97
N GLY A 335 5.40 27.69 -26.95
CA GLY A 335 6.50 27.75 -27.92
C GLY A 335 7.87 27.84 -27.23
N ASN A 336 8.62 28.92 -27.49
CA ASN A 336 9.93 29.18 -26.87
C ASN A 336 9.88 30.14 -25.67
N ALA A 337 8.70 30.62 -25.26
CA ALA A 337 8.57 31.49 -24.09
C ALA A 337 8.93 30.72 -22.82
N THR A 338 9.71 31.34 -21.93
CA THR A 338 10.08 30.75 -20.63
C THR A 338 9.11 31.16 -19.52
N VAL A 339 8.54 32.36 -19.61
CA VAL A 339 7.52 32.90 -18.70
C VAL A 339 6.26 33.13 -19.51
N VAL A 340 5.14 32.66 -19.00
CA VAL A 340 3.82 32.76 -19.65
C VAL A 340 2.76 33.19 -18.64
N GLU A 341 1.68 33.79 -19.13
CA GLU A 341 0.43 33.97 -18.40
C GLU A 341 -0.54 32.83 -18.71
N LEU A 342 -0.93 32.09 -17.68
CA LEU A 342 -2.00 31.09 -17.76
C LEU A 342 -3.31 31.76 -17.37
N THR A 343 -4.32 31.62 -18.23
CA THR A 343 -5.71 31.96 -17.91
C THR A 343 -6.48 30.68 -17.68
N ALA A 344 -7.18 30.59 -16.55
CA ALA A 344 -8.03 29.46 -16.22
C ALA A 344 -9.42 29.89 -15.75
N THR A 345 -10.39 28.98 -15.87
CA THR A 345 -11.77 29.18 -15.41
C THR A 345 -12.10 28.17 -14.32
N THR A 346 -12.63 28.65 -13.20
CA THR A 346 -13.05 27.82 -12.06
C THR A 346 -14.32 27.04 -12.39
N PRO A 347 -14.67 25.99 -11.61
CA PRO A 347 -15.96 25.31 -11.75
C PRO A 347 -17.18 26.25 -11.66
N ASN A 348 -17.06 27.36 -10.91
CA ASN A 348 -18.10 28.37 -10.75
C ASN A 348 -18.13 29.41 -11.89
N GLY A 349 -17.23 29.31 -12.88
CA GLY A 349 -17.15 30.21 -14.03
C GLY A 349 -16.34 31.48 -13.80
N THR A 350 -15.61 31.59 -12.68
CA THR A 350 -14.72 32.74 -12.42
C THR A 350 -13.43 32.57 -13.21
N THR A 351 -12.90 33.65 -13.78
CA THR A 351 -11.59 33.63 -14.45
C THR A 351 -10.48 33.94 -13.45
N ARG A 352 -9.43 33.11 -13.45
CA ARG A 352 -8.18 33.31 -12.72
C ARG A 352 -7.02 33.44 -13.72
N THR A 353 -6.04 34.27 -13.38
CA THR A 353 -4.79 34.37 -14.15
C THR A 353 -3.59 34.23 -13.24
N ALA A 354 -2.53 33.61 -13.76
CA ALA A 354 -1.26 33.46 -13.05
C ALA A 354 -0.09 33.57 -14.04
N THR A 355 0.93 34.32 -13.68
CA THR A 355 2.13 34.51 -14.51
C THR A 355 3.33 33.89 -13.82
N GLY A 356 4.08 33.08 -14.55
CA GLY A 356 5.24 32.39 -14.00
C GLY A 356 6.07 31.66 -15.05
N PRO A 357 7.28 31.20 -14.67
CA PRO A 357 8.07 30.35 -15.54
C PRO A 357 7.35 29.01 -15.75
N LEU A 358 7.21 28.58 -17.00
CA LEU A 358 6.64 27.28 -17.35
C LEU A 358 7.76 26.31 -17.74
N GLY A 359 7.93 25.18 -17.07
CA GLY A 359 8.99 24.23 -17.38
C GLY A 359 8.95 22.97 -16.52
N VAL A 360 10.09 22.38 -16.22
CA VAL A 360 10.18 21.23 -15.30
C VAL A 360 10.45 21.75 -13.90
N LEU A 361 9.48 21.61 -12.99
CA LEU A 361 9.67 21.90 -11.56
C LEU A 361 10.43 20.74 -10.92
N SER A 362 11.48 21.03 -10.16
CA SER A 362 12.27 20.00 -9.48
C SER A 362 12.96 20.56 -8.24
N THR A 363 13.48 19.69 -7.38
CA THR A 363 14.26 20.09 -6.21
C THR A 363 15.74 19.78 -6.44
N VAL A 364 16.62 20.75 -6.15
CA VAL A 364 18.08 20.57 -6.30
C VAL A 364 18.58 19.51 -5.31
N SER A 365 19.26 18.49 -5.81
CA SER A 365 19.86 17.44 -4.97
C SER A 365 21.13 17.95 -4.30
N SER A 366 21.30 17.65 -3.02
CA SER A 366 22.50 18.03 -2.27
C SER A 366 23.75 17.33 -2.81
N ASN A 367 24.82 18.11 -3.00
CA ASN A 367 26.07 17.68 -3.64
C ASN A 367 25.88 17.18 -5.08
N GLY A 368 24.78 17.55 -5.75
CA GLY A 368 24.57 17.27 -7.15
C GLY A 368 25.35 18.22 -8.08
N PRO A 369 25.44 17.92 -9.38
CA PRO A 369 26.05 18.82 -10.37
C PRO A 369 25.45 20.23 -10.39
N LEU A 370 24.13 20.36 -10.36
CA LEU A 370 23.45 21.66 -10.35
C LEU A 370 23.71 22.46 -9.07
N ASP A 371 23.80 21.78 -7.92
CA ASP A 371 24.20 22.39 -6.63
C ASP A 371 25.65 22.91 -6.71
N THR A 372 26.55 22.11 -7.25
CA THR A 372 27.97 22.47 -7.45
C THR A 372 28.14 23.67 -8.41
N ALA A 373 27.23 23.82 -9.38
CA ALA A 373 27.20 24.95 -10.30
C ALA A 373 26.63 26.24 -9.67
N GLY A 374 26.13 26.18 -8.43
CA GLY A 374 25.69 27.34 -7.65
C GLY A 374 24.17 27.46 -7.46
N ALA A 375 23.38 26.44 -7.80
CA ALA A 375 21.98 26.38 -7.36
C ALA A 375 21.90 25.92 -5.90
N THR A 376 20.93 26.38 -5.13
CA THR A 376 20.83 26.01 -3.71
C THR A 376 20.23 24.62 -3.54
N ALA A 377 20.96 23.68 -2.93
CA ALA A 377 20.42 22.37 -2.55
C ALA A 377 19.14 22.47 -1.70
N GLY A 378 18.13 21.63 -2.01
CA GLY A 378 16.87 21.55 -1.29
C GLY A 378 15.82 22.60 -1.67
N GLU A 379 16.18 23.62 -2.48
CA GLU A 379 15.20 24.61 -2.97
C GLU A 379 14.50 24.11 -4.25
N PRO A 380 13.20 24.43 -4.42
CA PRO A 380 12.50 24.17 -5.67
C PRO A 380 12.99 25.12 -6.77
N VAL A 381 13.16 24.58 -7.98
CA VAL A 381 13.56 25.34 -9.17
C VAL A 381 12.71 24.93 -10.36
N VAL A 382 12.42 25.89 -11.24
CA VAL A 382 11.77 25.61 -12.52
C VAL A 382 12.81 25.68 -13.63
N ILE A 383 13.16 24.53 -14.20
CA ILE A 383 14.12 24.42 -15.31
C ILE A 383 13.36 24.60 -16.62
N THR A 384 13.70 25.63 -17.38
CA THR A 384 13.00 25.97 -18.63
C THR A 384 13.80 25.59 -19.88
N ARG A 385 15.13 25.46 -19.75
CA ARG A 385 16.03 25.16 -20.87
C ARG A 385 17.26 24.37 -20.44
N ILE A 386 17.66 23.41 -21.26
CA ILE A 386 18.96 22.74 -21.19
C ILE A 386 19.59 22.81 -22.58
N ALA A 387 20.81 23.33 -22.65
CA ALA A 387 21.46 23.73 -23.90
C ALA A 387 20.49 24.57 -24.77
N ASP A 388 20.18 24.10 -25.98
CA ASP A 388 19.25 24.73 -26.91
C ASP A 388 17.82 24.15 -26.85
N HIS A 389 17.55 23.23 -25.94
CA HIS A 389 16.26 22.55 -25.82
C HIS A 389 15.35 23.23 -24.79
N ARG A 390 14.15 23.62 -25.23
CA ARG A 390 13.07 24.09 -24.37
C ARG A 390 12.44 22.90 -23.64
N LEU A 391 12.21 23.05 -22.33
CA LEU A 391 11.71 21.97 -21.47
C LEU A 391 10.35 22.32 -20.86
N LEU A 392 9.32 21.54 -21.14
CA LEU A 392 8.01 21.63 -20.46
C LEU A 392 7.72 20.39 -19.63
N GLU A 393 8.21 19.25 -20.10
CA GLU A 393 8.02 17.93 -19.47
C GLU A 393 9.36 17.26 -19.18
N PHE A 394 9.34 16.30 -18.26
CA PHE A 394 10.49 15.49 -17.90
C PHE A 394 11.03 14.70 -19.11
N SER A 395 10.17 14.32 -20.06
CA SER A 395 10.57 13.68 -21.32
C SER A 395 11.44 14.60 -22.18
N ASP A 396 11.15 15.90 -22.21
CA ASP A 396 11.95 16.89 -22.96
C ASP A 396 13.36 16.96 -22.37
N MET A 397 13.45 16.93 -21.04
CA MET A 397 14.73 16.96 -20.34
C MET A 397 15.53 15.68 -20.58
N ARG A 398 14.86 14.52 -20.58
CA ARG A 398 15.50 13.24 -20.89
C ARG A 398 16.02 13.22 -22.32
N ALA A 399 15.26 13.76 -23.27
CA ALA A 399 15.68 13.90 -24.66
C ALA A 399 16.86 14.88 -24.80
N ALA A 400 16.83 16.01 -24.09
CA ALA A 400 17.91 16.99 -24.09
C ALA A 400 19.24 16.45 -23.53
N LEU A 401 19.18 15.42 -22.68
CA LEU A 401 20.34 14.80 -22.04
C LEU A 401 20.70 13.42 -22.64
N SER A 402 19.99 12.93 -23.65
CA SER A 402 20.17 11.55 -24.14
C SER A 402 21.55 11.29 -24.73
N ASP A 403 22.11 12.31 -25.40
CA ASP A 403 23.40 12.24 -26.09
C ASP A 403 24.52 12.88 -25.26
N ALA A 404 24.20 13.38 -24.06
CA ALA A 404 25.14 14.08 -23.20
C ALA A 404 26.06 13.10 -22.47
N THR A 405 27.33 13.46 -22.36
CA THR A 405 28.35 12.61 -21.71
C THR A 405 28.67 13.09 -20.29
N PRO A 406 28.95 12.19 -19.34
CA PRO A 406 29.49 12.60 -18.03
C PRO A 406 30.78 13.43 -18.20
N GLY A 407 30.87 14.54 -17.48
CA GLY A 407 31.95 15.53 -17.58
C GLY A 407 31.71 16.63 -18.63
N GLU A 408 30.62 16.56 -19.40
CA GLU A 408 30.28 17.59 -20.38
C GLU A 408 29.63 18.81 -19.72
N PRO A 409 30.12 20.03 -20.01
CA PRO A 409 29.49 21.25 -19.51
C PRO A 409 28.25 21.59 -20.33
N VAL A 410 27.10 21.75 -19.66
CA VAL A 410 25.83 22.09 -20.29
C VAL A 410 25.25 23.36 -19.66
N SER A 411 24.70 24.23 -20.51
CA SER A 411 23.99 25.44 -20.08
C SER A 411 22.58 25.10 -19.60
N VAL A 412 22.20 25.54 -18.41
CA VAL A 412 20.91 25.26 -17.79
C VAL A 412 20.26 26.56 -17.35
N VAL A 413 19.08 26.86 -17.88
CA VAL A 413 18.30 28.05 -17.48
C VAL A 413 17.24 27.61 -16.49
N ALA A 414 17.38 28.04 -15.25
CA ALA A 414 16.45 27.74 -14.17
C ALA A 414 15.95 29.01 -13.48
N TYR A 415 14.73 28.95 -12.98
CA TYR A 415 14.11 29.99 -12.19
C TYR A 415 14.02 29.53 -10.73
N SER A 416 14.51 30.36 -9.82
CA SER A 416 14.38 30.24 -8.37
C SER A 416 13.90 31.57 -7.82
N ASP A 417 12.88 31.57 -6.96
CA ASP A 417 12.28 32.79 -6.40
C ASP A 417 11.92 33.86 -7.47
N GLY A 418 11.40 33.41 -8.61
CA GLY A 418 11.00 34.27 -9.73
C GLY A 418 12.17 34.89 -10.53
N THR A 419 13.42 34.60 -10.17
CA THR A 419 14.61 35.11 -10.86
C THR A 419 15.20 34.04 -11.77
N SER A 420 15.47 34.38 -13.03
CA SER A 420 16.14 33.50 -13.99
C SER A 420 17.65 33.53 -13.78
N THR A 421 18.26 32.36 -13.62
CA THR A 421 19.72 32.18 -13.58
C THR A 421 20.15 31.16 -14.63
N THR A 422 21.24 31.45 -15.34
CA THR A 422 21.88 30.48 -16.26
C THR A 422 23.07 29.87 -15.56
N TYR A 423 23.03 28.56 -15.36
CA TYR A 423 24.09 27.77 -14.75
C TYR A 423 24.87 27.05 -15.86
N THR A 424 26.20 27.03 -15.74
CA THR A 424 27.04 26.12 -16.53
C THR A 424 27.31 24.91 -15.65
N VAL A 425 26.65 23.79 -15.95
CA VAL A 425 26.68 22.59 -15.12
C VAL A 425 27.56 21.54 -15.78
N GLU A 426 28.61 21.09 -15.10
CA GLU A 426 29.38 19.92 -15.52
C GLU A 426 28.61 18.67 -15.12
N LEU A 427 28.06 17.94 -16.10
CA LEU A 427 27.26 16.76 -15.82
C LEU A 427 28.10 15.68 -15.13
N ALA A 428 27.51 14.94 -14.19
CA ALA A 428 28.19 13.80 -13.57
C ALA A 428 27.59 12.47 -14.03
N ALA A 429 28.27 11.37 -13.71
CA ALA A 429 27.81 10.02 -13.97
C ALA A 429 26.71 9.63 -12.96
N HIS A 430 25.59 9.09 -13.43
CA HIS A 430 24.45 8.77 -12.58
C HIS A 430 24.83 7.68 -11.54
N PRO A 431 24.42 7.79 -10.26
CA PRO A 431 24.83 6.84 -9.22
C PRO A 431 24.52 5.38 -9.51
N ASP A 432 23.41 5.13 -10.22
CA ASP A 432 22.96 3.79 -10.61
C ASP A 432 23.44 3.34 -12.00
N ASP A 433 24.01 4.26 -12.80
CA ASP A 433 24.40 4.00 -14.20
C ASP A 433 25.52 4.96 -14.62
N GLU A 434 26.77 4.47 -14.61
CA GLU A 434 27.95 5.29 -14.84
C GLU A 434 28.00 5.91 -16.25
N ASP A 435 27.31 5.33 -17.23
CA ASP A 435 27.28 5.80 -18.61
C ASP A 435 26.24 6.90 -18.84
N ARG A 436 25.33 7.14 -17.88
CA ARG A 436 24.26 8.12 -18.01
C ARG A 436 24.64 9.43 -17.33
N ALA A 437 24.59 10.53 -18.09
CA ALA A 437 24.78 11.87 -17.52
C ALA A 437 23.58 12.27 -16.64
N PHE A 438 23.82 12.92 -15.50
CA PHE A 438 22.77 13.43 -14.61
C PHE A 438 23.03 14.86 -14.14
N LEU A 439 21.94 15.61 -13.93
CA LEU A 439 21.97 17.03 -13.57
C LEU A 439 21.97 17.30 -12.05
N GLY A 440 21.63 16.30 -11.23
CA GLY A 440 21.56 16.45 -9.77
C GLY A 440 20.27 17.11 -9.29
N ILE A 441 19.14 16.57 -9.76
CA ILE A 441 17.80 17.03 -9.39
C ILE A 441 16.96 15.85 -8.90
N SER A 442 15.88 16.14 -8.18
CA SER A 442 14.98 15.14 -7.61
C SER A 442 13.51 15.53 -7.79
N SER A 443 12.64 14.52 -7.89
CA SER A 443 11.18 14.68 -8.03
C SER A 443 10.75 15.63 -9.15
N PRO A 444 11.23 15.44 -10.40
CA PRO A 444 10.85 16.30 -11.51
C PRO A 444 9.35 16.20 -11.78
N THR A 445 8.73 17.34 -12.02
CA THR A 445 7.30 17.48 -12.30
C THR A 445 7.10 18.38 -13.51
N ASP A 446 6.21 17.96 -14.40
CA ASP A 446 5.90 18.65 -15.64
C ASP A 446 5.14 19.97 -15.39
N LEU A 447 5.16 20.86 -16.39
CA LEU A 447 4.36 22.10 -16.44
C LEU A 447 4.45 22.95 -15.16
N SER A 448 5.65 23.09 -14.63
CA SER A 448 5.97 23.82 -13.40
C SER A 448 5.15 23.37 -12.19
N GLY A 449 4.85 22.07 -12.09
CA GLY A 449 4.07 21.55 -10.98
C GLY A 449 2.55 21.59 -11.18
N LEU A 450 2.07 21.85 -12.40
CA LEU A 450 0.66 21.72 -12.73
C LEU A 450 0.40 20.34 -13.35
N ARG A 451 -0.42 19.52 -12.70
CA ARG A 451 -0.88 18.26 -13.30
C ARG A 451 -2.14 18.52 -14.11
N VAL A 452 -2.03 18.47 -15.43
CA VAL A 452 -3.13 18.79 -16.35
C VAL A 452 -3.56 17.54 -17.11
N ASP A 453 -4.85 17.22 -17.07
CA ASP A 453 -5.44 16.15 -17.86
C ASP A 453 -6.55 16.70 -18.76
N SER A 454 -6.44 16.44 -20.07
CA SER A 454 -7.39 16.99 -21.04
C SER A 454 -8.74 16.26 -21.06
N MET A 455 -8.81 15.02 -20.56
CA MET A 455 -10.07 14.27 -20.46
C MET A 455 -10.70 14.36 -19.07
N GLY A 456 -9.94 14.77 -18.05
CA GLY A 456 -10.33 14.64 -16.66
C GLY A 456 -10.43 13.17 -16.21
N ILE A 457 -9.58 12.28 -16.73
CA ILE A 457 -9.55 10.86 -16.36
C ILE A 457 -8.30 10.57 -15.54
N THR A 458 -8.47 9.79 -14.47
CA THR A 458 -7.37 9.14 -13.76
C THR A 458 -7.21 7.71 -14.24
N SER A 459 -6.06 7.39 -14.84
CA SER A 459 -5.76 6.05 -15.35
C SER A 459 -5.53 5.05 -14.23
N TYR A 460 -6.22 3.89 -14.27
CA TYR A 460 -5.96 2.81 -13.32
C TYR A 460 -4.69 2.04 -13.72
N PRO A 461 -3.68 1.90 -12.84
CA PRO A 461 -2.40 1.26 -13.18
C PRO A 461 -2.51 -0.28 -13.12
N ALA A 462 -3.31 -0.85 -14.02
CA ALA A 462 -3.62 -2.28 -14.03
C ALA A 462 -2.37 -3.16 -14.20
N ASP A 463 -1.46 -2.75 -15.06
CA ASP A 463 -0.16 -3.38 -15.32
C ASP A 463 0.70 -3.42 -14.07
N THR A 464 0.78 -2.32 -13.33
CA THR A 464 1.63 -2.18 -12.15
C THR A 464 1.13 -3.09 -11.04
N PHE A 465 -0.19 -3.13 -10.80
CA PHE A 465 -0.76 -4.07 -9.83
C PHE A 465 -0.53 -5.53 -10.23
N LEU A 466 -0.69 -5.87 -11.52
CA LEU A 466 -0.46 -7.23 -11.99
C LEU A 466 1.01 -7.64 -11.88
N SER A 467 1.96 -6.74 -12.19
CA SER A 467 3.40 -6.97 -12.02
C SER A 467 3.78 -7.19 -10.57
N ILE A 468 3.24 -6.39 -9.63
CA ILE A 468 3.42 -6.61 -8.19
C ILE A 468 2.85 -7.96 -7.76
N LEU A 469 1.64 -8.30 -8.21
CA LEU A 469 1.00 -9.59 -7.92
C LEU A 469 1.75 -10.76 -8.57
N GLY A 470 2.43 -10.57 -9.69
CA GLY A 470 3.26 -11.58 -10.35
C GLY A 470 4.64 -11.75 -9.71
N GLY A 471 5.03 -10.82 -8.82
CA GLY A 471 6.36 -10.77 -8.23
C GLY A 471 7.44 -10.21 -9.17
N ASP A 472 7.05 -9.54 -10.26
CA ASP A 472 7.95 -8.98 -11.28
C ASP A 472 8.27 -7.50 -11.00
N ILE A 473 8.81 -7.22 -9.82
CA ILE A 473 9.10 -5.85 -9.36
C ILE A 473 10.57 -5.63 -8.99
N GLY A 474 11.46 -6.53 -9.40
CA GLY A 474 12.86 -6.54 -8.98
C GLY A 474 13.02 -6.85 -7.47
N GLY A 475 14.27 -6.94 -6.99
CA GLY A 475 14.54 -7.10 -5.55
C GLY A 475 14.23 -8.48 -4.93
N GLY A 476 13.67 -9.42 -5.69
CA GLY A 476 13.42 -10.80 -5.27
C GLY A 476 12.17 -10.99 -4.39
N PHE A 477 11.95 -12.22 -3.91
CA PHE A 477 10.72 -12.62 -3.23
C PHE A 477 10.39 -11.78 -1.98
N ALA A 478 11.41 -11.41 -1.20
CA ALA A 478 11.22 -10.59 0.00
C ALA A 478 10.69 -9.18 -0.34
N PHE A 479 11.13 -8.62 -1.46
CA PHE A 479 10.68 -7.31 -1.95
C PHE A 479 9.24 -7.39 -2.48
N ALA A 480 8.92 -8.42 -3.27
CA ALA A 480 7.55 -8.71 -3.71
C ALA A 480 6.57 -8.80 -2.52
N LEU A 481 6.97 -9.50 -1.46
CA LEU A 481 6.17 -9.67 -0.26
C LEU A 481 5.96 -8.36 0.52
N LEU A 482 6.94 -7.43 0.48
CA LEU A 482 6.78 -6.09 1.03
C LEU A 482 5.74 -5.27 0.27
N TYR A 483 5.76 -5.27 -1.07
CA TYR A 483 4.77 -4.53 -1.86
C TYR A 483 3.37 -5.10 -1.68
N LEU A 484 3.23 -6.44 -1.67
CA LEU A 484 1.95 -7.09 -1.37
C LEU A 484 1.35 -6.66 -0.03
N LEU A 485 2.19 -6.42 0.99
CA LEU A 485 1.73 -5.99 2.30
C LEU A 485 1.06 -4.61 2.22
N VAL A 486 1.52 -3.74 1.32
CA VAL A 486 1.08 -2.35 1.27
C VAL A 486 0.08 -2.07 0.16
N LEU A 487 -0.10 -2.97 -0.81
CA LEU A 487 -1.09 -2.85 -1.89
C LEU A 487 -2.50 -2.40 -1.45
N PRO A 488 -3.09 -2.92 -0.35
CA PRO A 488 -4.42 -2.49 0.10
C PRO A 488 -4.48 -1.04 0.60
N PHE A 489 -3.33 -0.39 0.77
CA PHE A 489 -3.16 0.97 1.28
C PHE A 489 -2.22 1.81 0.40
N ALA A 490 -1.96 1.36 -0.83
CA ALA A 490 -0.97 1.95 -1.72
C ALA A 490 -1.23 3.45 -1.96
N SER A 491 -2.49 3.89 -2.00
CA SER A 491 -2.82 5.31 -2.14
C SER A 491 -2.61 6.13 -0.88
N VAL A 492 -2.81 5.53 0.28
CA VAL A 492 -2.63 6.23 1.55
C VAL A 492 -1.16 6.52 1.84
N ILE A 493 -0.24 5.73 1.27
CA ILE A 493 1.20 5.94 1.40
C ILE A 493 1.87 6.52 0.15
N GLY A 494 1.08 6.92 -0.85
CA GLY A 494 1.58 7.60 -2.05
C GLY A 494 2.36 6.72 -3.04
N ILE A 495 2.15 5.39 -3.07
CA ILE A 495 2.73 4.52 -4.12
C ILE A 495 1.94 4.67 -5.42
N THR A 496 0.61 4.60 -5.35
CA THR A 496 -0.30 4.71 -6.50
C THR A 496 -1.54 5.50 -6.10
N GLU A 497 -2.27 6.09 -7.03
CA GLU A 497 -3.52 6.81 -6.68
C GLU A 497 -4.66 5.89 -6.22
N PHE A 498 -4.54 4.58 -6.49
CA PHE A 498 -5.53 3.56 -6.16
C PHE A 498 -5.01 2.57 -5.13
N ASN A 499 -5.92 1.98 -4.36
CA ASN A 499 -5.64 0.80 -3.54
C ASN A 499 -5.97 -0.47 -4.31
N PHE A 500 -5.23 -1.55 -4.05
CA PHE A 500 -5.57 -2.87 -4.56
C PHE A 500 -6.00 -3.77 -3.41
N ALA A 501 -7.31 -3.99 -3.30
CA ALA A 501 -7.92 -4.89 -2.31
C ALA A 501 -8.26 -6.28 -2.88
N GLY A 502 -7.80 -6.57 -4.11
CA GLY A 502 -8.23 -7.73 -4.89
C GLY A 502 -8.91 -7.32 -6.20
N PHE A 503 -9.28 -8.33 -6.99
CA PHE A 503 -10.09 -8.20 -8.20
C PHE A 503 -11.56 -8.07 -7.77
N VAL A 504 -12.04 -6.85 -7.57
CA VAL A 504 -13.40 -6.55 -7.08
C VAL A 504 -13.97 -5.26 -7.69
N GLY A 505 -15.29 -5.24 -7.88
CA GLY A 505 -15.99 -4.05 -8.38
C GLY A 505 -15.52 -3.66 -9.78
N THR A 506 -15.27 -2.36 -9.96
CA THR A 506 -14.92 -1.76 -11.25
C THR A 506 -13.57 -2.22 -11.80
N ASN A 507 -12.61 -2.60 -10.94
CA ASN A 507 -11.28 -3.00 -11.43
C ASN A 507 -11.26 -4.37 -12.13
N THR A 508 -12.27 -5.22 -11.92
CA THR A 508 -12.34 -6.55 -12.57
C THR A 508 -12.40 -6.44 -14.08
N GLY A 509 -13.04 -5.38 -14.60
CA GLY A 509 -13.11 -5.10 -16.03
C GLY A 509 -11.79 -4.66 -16.65
N PHE A 510 -10.72 -4.49 -15.88
CA PHE A 510 -9.39 -4.15 -16.40
C PHE A 510 -8.51 -5.38 -16.63
N TYR A 511 -9.02 -6.57 -16.33
CA TYR A 511 -8.28 -7.82 -16.41
C TYR A 511 -9.06 -8.87 -17.18
N ASP A 512 -8.35 -9.63 -18.00
CA ASP A 512 -8.86 -10.80 -18.69
C ASP A 512 -8.24 -12.06 -18.10
N VAL A 513 -8.96 -13.18 -18.16
CA VAL A 513 -8.46 -14.48 -17.71
C VAL A 513 -8.14 -15.36 -18.91
N ALA A 514 -6.90 -15.85 -18.95
CA ALA A 514 -6.38 -16.70 -20.01
C ALA A 514 -5.61 -17.90 -19.43
N GLY A 515 -5.25 -18.85 -20.30
CA GLY A 515 -4.37 -19.96 -19.92
C GLY A 515 -5.05 -21.10 -19.14
N PRO A 516 -4.28 -21.90 -18.37
CA PRO A 516 -4.73 -23.19 -17.85
C PRO A 516 -5.90 -23.12 -16.86
N LEU A 517 -6.08 -21.99 -16.17
CA LEU A 517 -7.16 -21.78 -15.22
C LEU A 517 -8.41 -21.16 -15.85
N ALA A 518 -8.41 -20.87 -17.16
CA ALA A 518 -9.58 -20.30 -17.85
C ALA A 518 -10.85 -21.15 -17.72
N GLY A 519 -10.72 -22.47 -17.49
CA GLY A 519 -11.85 -23.36 -17.23
C GLY A 519 -12.63 -23.06 -15.94
N LEU A 520 -12.07 -22.27 -15.02
CA LEU A 520 -12.76 -21.78 -13.82
C LEU A 520 -13.62 -20.53 -14.11
N GLY A 521 -13.46 -19.91 -15.29
CA GLY A 521 -14.04 -18.62 -15.64
C GLY A 521 -13.40 -17.45 -14.87
N GLU A 522 -13.68 -16.23 -15.32
CA GLU A 522 -13.15 -15.00 -14.71
C GLU A 522 -13.48 -14.90 -13.23
N GLY A 523 -14.76 -15.07 -12.86
CA GLY A 523 -15.19 -15.01 -11.46
C GLY A 523 -14.53 -16.08 -10.58
N GLY A 524 -14.25 -17.27 -11.11
CA GLY A 524 -13.60 -18.35 -10.37
C GLY A 524 -12.11 -18.07 -10.13
N VAL A 525 -11.40 -17.57 -11.14
CA VAL A 525 -9.98 -17.20 -11.03
C VAL A 525 -9.81 -15.99 -10.13
N PHE A 526 -10.63 -14.95 -10.26
CA PHE A 526 -10.58 -13.77 -9.40
C PHE A 526 -10.92 -14.09 -7.95
N LEU A 527 -11.91 -14.95 -7.69
CA LEU A 527 -12.21 -15.42 -6.34
C LEU A 527 -11.02 -16.18 -5.74
N LEU A 528 -10.41 -17.09 -6.51
CA LEU A 528 -9.24 -17.83 -6.07
C LEU A 528 -8.06 -16.89 -5.78
N ALA A 529 -7.81 -15.92 -6.65
CA ALA A 529 -6.77 -14.92 -6.46
C ALA A 529 -6.99 -14.10 -5.19
N ASN A 530 -8.22 -13.61 -4.96
CA ASN A 530 -8.58 -12.85 -3.77
C ASN A 530 -8.44 -13.70 -2.48
N LEU A 531 -8.88 -14.97 -2.51
CA LEU A 531 -8.72 -15.88 -1.37
C LEU A 531 -7.25 -16.13 -1.03
N LEU A 532 -6.40 -16.38 -2.05
CA LEU A 532 -4.96 -16.57 -1.84
C LEU A 532 -4.28 -15.29 -1.35
N PHE A 533 -4.62 -14.14 -1.94
CA PHE A 533 -4.11 -12.84 -1.56
C PHE A 533 -4.42 -12.54 -0.09
N TRP A 534 -5.70 -12.57 0.30
CA TRP A 534 -6.10 -12.26 1.67
C TRP A 534 -5.67 -13.30 2.69
N THR A 535 -5.66 -14.60 2.33
CA THR A 535 -5.13 -15.64 3.22
C THR A 535 -3.65 -15.41 3.49
N GLY A 536 -2.85 -15.16 2.44
CA GLY A 536 -1.42 -14.89 2.59
C GLY A 536 -1.16 -13.60 3.35
N TRP A 537 -1.86 -12.52 3.00
CA TRP A 537 -1.72 -11.22 3.63
C TRP A 537 -2.04 -11.27 5.13
N ILE A 538 -3.16 -11.90 5.52
CA ILE A 538 -3.54 -12.03 6.93
C ILE A 538 -2.57 -12.93 7.69
N ASN A 539 -2.18 -14.07 7.11
CA ASN A 539 -1.24 -14.98 7.78
C ASN A 539 0.12 -14.33 7.98
N LEU A 540 0.60 -13.54 7.02
CA LEU A 540 1.84 -12.79 7.15
C LEU A 540 1.75 -11.79 8.31
N ASN A 541 0.66 -11.03 8.39
CA ASN A 541 0.43 -10.08 9.47
C ASN A 541 0.29 -10.77 10.83
N LEU A 542 -0.41 -11.90 10.91
CA LEU A 542 -0.51 -12.72 12.13
C LEU A 542 0.87 -13.23 12.57
N ALA A 543 1.72 -13.65 11.62
CA ALA A 543 3.07 -14.09 11.93
C ALA A 543 3.92 -12.95 12.49
N PHE A 544 3.91 -11.77 11.87
CA PHE A 544 4.63 -10.60 12.36
C PHE A 544 4.11 -10.13 13.72
N PHE A 545 2.79 -10.07 13.90
CA PHE A 545 2.17 -9.68 15.16
C PHE A 545 2.58 -10.61 16.30
N ASN A 546 2.56 -11.93 16.07
CA ASN A 546 2.99 -12.90 17.08
C ASN A 546 4.51 -12.96 17.29
N CYS A 547 5.32 -12.38 16.40
CA CYS A 547 6.76 -12.19 16.62
C CYS A 547 7.09 -11.01 17.54
N ILE A 548 6.13 -10.13 17.84
CA ILE A 548 6.37 -8.98 18.71
C ILE A 548 6.83 -9.48 20.10
N PRO A 549 7.96 -8.98 20.63
CA PRO A 549 8.52 -9.43 21.90
C PRO A 549 7.78 -8.87 23.13
N ALA A 550 6.47 -9.08 23.21
CA ALA A 550 5.60 -8.61 24.28
C ALA A 550 4.62 -9.70 24.73
N PHE A 551 4.37 -9.79 26.04
CA PHE A 551 3.32 -10.66 26.58
C PHE A 551 1.95 -9.98 26.39
N PRO A 552 0.88 -10.70 25.98
CA PRO A 552 0.70 -12.16 25.96
C PRO A 552 1.03 -12.87 24.63
N LEU A 553 1.75 -12.25 23.71
CA LEU A 553 2.02 -12.82 22.38
C LEU A 553 3.11 -13.92 22.45
N ASP A 554 3.12 -14.82 21.47
CA ASP A 554 4.12 -15.90 21.35
C ASP A 554 5.56 -15.39 21.43
N GLY A 555 5.83 -14.24 20.79
CA GLY A 555 7.13 -13.60 20.79
C GLY A 555 7.65 -13.29 22.19
N GLY A 556 6.78 -12.95 23.14
CA GLY A 556 7.15 -12.81 24.55
C GLY A 556 7.62 -14.13 25.17
N HIS A 557 6.95 -15.24 24.87
CA HIS A 557 7.34 -16.57 25.35
C HIS A 557 8.61 -17.08 24.68
N ILE A 558 8.78 -16.84 23.37
CA ILE A 558 9.99 -17.16 22.61
C ILE A 558 11.17 -16.35 23.14
N LEU A 559 11.00 -15.04 23.37
CA LEU A 559 12.04 -14.17 23.95
C LEU A 559 12.48 -14.70 25.32
N ARG A 560 11.51 -15.02 26.19
CA ARG A 560 11.78 -15.54 27.53
C ARG A 560 12.55 -16.84 27.47
N THR A 561 12.03 -17.84 26.78
CA THR A 561 12.68 -19.16 26.72
C THR A 561 14.05 -19.14 26.04
N SER A 562 14.23 -18.27 25.03
CA SER A 562 15.52 -18.07 24.37
C SER A 562 16.52 -17.36 25.29
N THR A 563 16.08 -16.35 26.03
CA THR A 563 16.90 -15.67 27.04
C THR A 563 17.28 -16.61 28.18
N GLU A 564 16.36 -17.45 28.66
CA GLU A 564 16.65 -18.50 29.65
C GLU A 564 17.74 -19.45 29.14
N ALA A 565 17.70 -19.83 27.86
CA ALA A 565 18.70 -20.69 27.25
C ALA A 565 20.10 -20.03 27.23
N VAL A 566 20.19 -18.74 26.87
CA VAL A 566 21.45 -17.99 26.86
C VAL A 566 21.97 -17.76 28.28
N VAL A 567 21.13 -17.25 29.18
CA VAL A 567 21.48 -16.93 30.58
C VAL A 567 21.85 -18.19 31.36
N SER A 568 21.27 -19.35 31.02
CA SER A 568 21.64 -20.62 31.65
C SER A 568 23.12 -20.98 31.49
N ARG A 569 23.78 -20.48 30.45
CA ARG A 569 25.21 -20.70 30.15
C ARG A 569 26.14 -19.70 30.83
N LEU A 570 25.59 -18.62 31.42
CA LEU A 570 26.40 -17.61 32.09
C LEU A 570 26.83 -18.06 33.50
N PRO A 571 28.05 -17.69 33.95
CA PRO A 571 28.56 -17.99 35.28
C PRO A 571 27.98 -17.02 36.33
N THR A 572 26.65 -16.98 36.44
CA THR A 572 25.95 -16.13 37.43
C THR A 572 25.00 -16.98 38.27
N SER A 573 24.81 -16.63 39.54
CA SER A 573 23.82 -17.27 40.42
C SER A 573 22.42 -16.69 40.23
N ALA A 574 22.31 -15.45 39.74
CA ALA A 574 21.05 -14.70 39.57
C ALA A 574 20.33 -14.96 38.24
N LYS A 575 20.43 -16.17 37.67
CA LYS A 575 19.88 -16.51 36.33
C LYS A 575 18.40 -16.17 36.14
N PRO A 576 17.48 -16.47 37.09
CA PRO A 576 16.07 -16.12 36.94
C PRO A 576 15.84 -14.61 36.94
N LEU A 577 16.59 -13.88 37.75
CA LEU A 577 16.49 -12.43 37.87
C LEU A 577 16.98 -11.74 36.58
N VAL A 578 18.13 -12.17 36.04
CA VAL A 578 18.66 -11.66 34.76
C VAL A 578 17.68 -11.90 33.62
N THR A 579 17.13 -13.11 33.52
CA THR A 579 16.13 -13.45 32.49
C THR A 579 14.91 -12.53 32.58
N ARG A 580 14.36 -12.36 33.79
CA ARG A 580 13.20 -11.49 34.02
C ARG A 580 13.51 -10.03 33.71
N ALA A 581 14.69 -9.55 34.09
CA ALA A 581 15.12 -8.18 33.83
C ALA A 581 15.21 -7.90 32.32
N VAL A 582 15.88 -8.77 31.56
CA VAL A 582 16.01 -8.62 30.09
C VAL A 582 14.65 -8.67 29.40
N THR A 583 13.83 -9.68 29.69
CA THR A 583 12.51 -9.84 29.08
C THR A 583 11.57 -8.68 29.40
N THR A 584 11.59 -8.20 30.65
CA THR A 584 10.77 -7.04 31.07
C THR A 584 11.26 -5.76 30.41
N ALA A 585 12.58 -5.54 30.33
CA ALA A 585 13.15 -4.36 29.70
C ALA A 585 12.79 -4.30 28.21
N VAL A 586 13.00 -5.39 27.47
CA VAL A 586 12.64 -5.47 26.04
C VAL A 586 11.13 -5.26 25.85
N GLY A 587 10.29 -5.93 26.63
CA GLY A 587 8.84 -5.80 26.54
C GLY A 587 8.33 -4.39 26.87
N LEU A 588 8.94 -3.72 27.87
CA LEU A 588 8.58 -2.35 28.25
C LEU A 588 9.05 -1.34 27.19
N THR A 589 10.28 -1.47 26.69
CA THR A 589 10.79 -0.64 25.59
C THR A 589 9.88 -0.79 24.37
N MET A 590 9.52 -2.02 24.00
CA MET A 590 8.60 -2.30 22.90
C MET A 590 7.22 -1.65 23.11
N GLY A 591 6.65 -1.79 24.31
CA GLY A 591 5.37 -1.16 24.65
C GLY A 591 5.41 0.36 24.55
N VAL A 592 6.48 1.00 25.05
CA VAL A 592 6.68 2.46 24.94
C VAL A 592 6.83 2.86 23.46
N SER A 593 7.61 2.13 22.67
CA SER A 593 7.77 2.39 21.23
C SER A 593 6.44 2.33 20.47
N LEU A 594 5.57 1.36 20.79
CA LEU A 594 4.24 1.26 20.18
C LEU A 594 3.33 2.43 20.58
N VAL A 595 3.33 2.83 21.85
CA VAL A 595 2.54 3.98 22.32
C VAL A 595 3.02 5.27 21.63
N LEU A 596 4.33 5.49 21.54
CA LEU A 596 4.89 6.63 20.82
C LEU A 596 4.58 6.58 19.32
N MET A 597 4.56 5.40 18.71
CA MET A 597 4.20 5.27 17.30
C MET A 597 2.76 5.71 17.02
N VAL A 598 1.82 5.37 17.90
CA VAL A 598 0.39 5.68 17.73
C VAL A 598 0.05 7.10 18.17
N PHE A 599 0.55 7.52 19.33
CA PHE A 599 0.16 8.77 19.99
C PHE A 599 1.24 9.85 19.98
N GLY A 600 2.50 9.52 19.71
CA GLY A 600 3.61 10.47 19.72
C GLY A 600 3.36 11.71 18.86
N PRO A 601 2.90 11.61 17.61
CA PRO A 601 2.58 12.77 16.78
C PRO A 601 1.44 13.66 17.32
N GLN A 602 0.57 13.14 18.19
CA GLN A 602 -0.50 13.92 18.84
C GLN A 602 -0.06 14.53 20.18
N LEU A 603 0.95 13.93 20.81
CA LEU A 603 1.47 14.36 22.11
C LEU A 603 2.64 15.34 21.98
N LEU A 604 3.36 15.30 20.86
CA LEU A 604 4.58 16.08 20.60
C LEU A 604 4.36 17.26 19.63
N ASN A 605 3.18 17.33 19.01
CA ASN A 605 2.65 18.52 18.31
C ASN A 605 1.64 19.21 19.20
#